data_AF-K9PCP5-F1
#
_entry.id   AF-K9PCP5-F1
#
_cell.length_a   1.000
_cell.length_b   1.000
_cell.length_c   1.000
_cell.angle_alpha   90.00
_cell.angle_beta   90.00
_cell.angle_gamma   90.00
#
_symmetry.space_group_name_H-M   'P 1'
#
loop_
_entity.id
_entity.type
_entity.pdbx_description
1 polymer ?
#
loop_
_entity_poly.entity_id
_entity_poly.type
_entity_poly.pdbx_seq_one_letter_code
_entity_poly.pdbx_strand_id
1 'polypeptide(L)'
;MIELVGCRTLSDNAPYKYCTQIKCGETYKTMIELVSASRCIKCNICVSACPTNVFDKVLNAPPTIARKSDCQTCYICELYCPVDALFVAPQADESVIVDEQTLIESGLLGTYRQRLGWGRGRTPAAQVEESAKFFKYAP
;
A
#
# COMPACT_ATOMS: atom_id res chain seq x y z
N MET A 1 -10.64 -8.26 -26.94
CA MET A 1 -11.38 -8.44 -25.66
C MET A 1 -10.53 -9.36 -24.80
N ILE A 2 -10.28 -9.01 -23.53
CA ILE A 2 -9.49 -9.84 -22.62
C ILE A 2 -10.48 -10.51 -21.66
N GLU A 3 -10.57 -11.83 -21.68
CA GLU A 3 -11.45 -12.57 -20.77
C GLU A 3 -10.83 -12.60 -19.37
N LEU A 4 -11.57 -12.10 -18.38
CA LEU A 4 -11.13 -12.01 -16.99
C LEU A 4 -11.27 -13.36 -16.28
N VAL A 5 -10.33 -14.26 -16.54
CA VAL A 5 -10.28 -15.58 -15.87
C VAL A 5 -10.01 -15.41 -14.37
N GLY A 6 -11.06 -15.55 -13.56
CA GLY A 6 -10.93 -15.81 -12.11
C GLY A 6 -10.88 -14.59 -11.18
N CYS A 7 -11.37 -13.42 -11.58
CA CYS A 7 -11.46 -12.26 -10.69
C CYS A 7 -12.46 -12.51 -9.55
N ARG A 8 -11.99 -12.56 -8.28
CA ARG A 8 -12.81 -12.91 -7.10
C ARG A 8 -12.64 -11.90 -5.96
N THR A 9 -13.63 -11.84 -5.07
CA THR A 9 -13.55 -11.18 -3.77
C THR A 9 -13.11 -12.19 -2.71
N LEU A 10 -12.13 -11.87 -1.87
CA LEU A 10 -11.73 -12.74 -0.75
C LEU A 10 -12.73 -12.73 0.43
N SER A 11 -13.61 -11.74 0.48
CA SER A 11 -14.79 -11.71 1.34
C SER A 11 -15.84 -10.74 0.77
N ASP A 12 -17.10 -10.88 1.20
CA ASP A 12 -18.23 -10.08 0.71
C ASP A 12 -18.13 -8.57 1.01
N ASN A 13 -17.17 -8.17 1.85
CA ASN A 13 -16.92 -6.79 2.26
C ASN A 13 -15.56 -6.23 1.74
N ALA A 14 -14.88 -6.90 0.82
CA ALA A 14 -13.62 -6.41 0.25
C ALA A 14 -13.88 -5.33 -0.82
N PRO A 15 -13.43 -4.07 -0.65
CA PRO A 15 -13.66 -2.98 -1.60
C PRO A 15 -12.72 -3.02 -2.83
N TYR A 16 -12.07 -4.15 -3.08
CA TYR A 16 -11.18 -4.37 -4.22
C TYR A 16 -11.15 -5.84 -4.63
N LYS A 17 -10.80 -6.12 -5.89
CA LYS A 17 -10.91 -7.46 -6.49
C LYS A 17 -9.55 -8.10 -6.71
N TYR A 18 -9.45 -9.38 -6.37
CA TYR A 18 -8.24 -10.17 -6.39
C TYR A 18 -8.15 -10.98 -7.69
N CYS A 19 -6.94 -11.04 -8.26
CA CYS A 19 -6.67 -11.76 -9.50
C CYS A 19 -5.78 -12.98 -9.23
N THR A 20 -6.39 -14.07 -8.77
CA THR A 20 -5.70 -15.33 -8.43
C THR A 20 -5.23 -16.08 -9.69
N GLN A 21 -4.13 -15.69 -10.32
CA GLN A 21 -3.53 -16.47 -11.41
C GLN A 21 -2.56 -17.52 -10.87
N ILE A 22 -2.90 -18.80 -11.01
CA ILE A 22 -2.06 -19.90 -10.54
C ILE A 22 -1.24 -20.46 -11.70
N LYS A 23 0.09 -20.27 -11.64
CA LYS A 23 1.07 -21.14 -12.32
C LYS A 23 2.34 -21.28 -11.48
N CYS A 24 2.73 -22.53 -11.21
CA CYS A 24 4.07 -22.82 -10.73
C CYS A 24 5.08 -22.56 -11.86
N GLY A 25 5.96 -21.56 -11.70
CA GLY A 25 7.07 -21.29 -12.60
C GLY A 25 7.33 -19.80 -12.87
N GLU A 26 6.31 -18.95 -12.84
CA GLU A 26 6.40 -17.53 -13.23
C GLU A 26 5.82 -16.63 -12.12
N THR A 27 6.68 -16.16 -11.21
CA THR A 27 6.27 -15.33 -10.06
C THR A 27 5.99 -13.87 -10.43
N TYR A 28 4.71 -13.48 -10.47
CA TYR A 28 4.27 -12.08 -10.55
C TYR A 28 4.03 -11.50 -9.13
N LYS A 29 5.09 -11.16 -8.41
CA LYS A 29 4.96 -10.43 -7.13
C LYS A 29 4.43 -9.01 -7.36
N THR A 30 3.33 -8.61 -6.73
CA THR A 30 2.88 -7.21 -6.47
C THR A 30 1.77 -7.27 -5.41
N MET A 31 1.60 -6.47 -4.35
CA MET A 31 2.31 -5.30 -3.77
C MET A 31 2.25 -3.94 -4.51
N ILE A 32 2.07 -2.84 -3.75
CA ILE A 32 1.89 -1.40 -4.14
C ILE A 32 1.03 -1.16 -5.40
N GLU A 33 -0.22 -0.78 -5.20
CA GLU A 33 -1.24 -0.80 -6.26
C GLU A 33 -1.62 0.59 -6.79
N LEU A 34 -1.64 1.64 -5.96
CA LEU A 34 -2.11 2.97 -6.38
C LEU A 34 -1.22 4.13 -5.89
N VAL A 35 -0.98 5.08 -6.79
CA VAL A 35 -0.63 6.47 -6.49
C VAL A 35 -1.84 7.32 -6.87
N SER A 36 -2.54 7.90 -5.89
CA SER A 36 -3.74 8.71 -6.14
C SER A 36 -3.38 9.99 -6.90
N ALA A 37 -3.94 10.16 -8.09
CA ALA A 37 -3.70 11.32 -8.92
C ALA A 37 -4.39 12.57 -8.36
N SER A 38 -5.54 12.40 -7.68
CA SER A 38 -6.29 13.51 -7.05
C SER A 38 -5.63 14.05 -5.79
N ARG A 39 -5.00 13.19 -4.97
CA ARG A 39 -4.39 13.58 -3.68
C ARG A 39 -2.90 13.91 -3.78
N CYS A 40 -2.17 13.41 -4.78
CA CYS A 40 -0.71 13.50 -4.79
C CYS A 40 -0.16 14.91 -5.10
N ILE A 41 0.37 15.57 -4.07
CA ILE A 41 1.06 16.88 -4.16
C ILE A 41 2.46 16.83 -4.78
N LYS A 42 2.83 15.75 -5.47
CA LYS A 42 4.07 15.63 -6.29
C LYS A 42 5.38 15.86 -5.52
N CYS A 43 5.36 15.71 -4.19
CA CYS A 43 6.50 15.94 -3.30
C CYS A 43 7.65 14.92 -3.43
N ASN A 44 7.44 13.80 -4.15
CA ASN A 44 8.43 12.74 -4.39
C ASN A 44 9.06 12.08 -3.13
N ILE A 45 8.51 12.30 -1.94
CA ILE A 45 8.99 11.70 -0.67
C ILE A 45 8.97 10.16 -0.74
N CYS A 46 7.91 9.57 -1.31
CA CYS A 46 7.80 8.13 -1.50
C CYS A 46 8.89 7.52 -2.39
N VAL A 47 9.49 8.31 -3.29
CA VAL A 47 10.62 7.87 -4.12
C VAL A 47 11.89 7.80 -3.28
N SER A 48 12.19 8.85 -2.52
CA SER A 48 13.35 8.89 -1.61
C SER A 48 13.25 7.93 -0.43
N ALA A 49 12.03 7.56 -0.01
CA ALA A 49 11.78 6.69 1.14
C ALA A 49 11.67 5.19 0.77
N CYS A 50 11.64 4.82 -0.51
CA CYS A 50 11.48 3.43 -0.92
C CYS A 50 12.84 2.70 -0.96
N PRO A 51 13.10 1.71 -0.07
CA PRO A 51 14.41 1.07 0.01
C PRO A 51 14.77 0.24 -1.22
N THR A 52 13.77 -0.24 -1.97
CA THR A 52 13.94 -0.97 -3.24
C THR A 52 13.66 -0.10 -4.48
N ASN A 53 13.58 1.24 -4.32
CA ASN A 53 13.46 2.20 -5.41
C ASN A 53 12.33 1.90 -6.42
N VAL A 54 11.16 1.50 -5.95
CA VAL A 54 10.02 1.06 -6.80
C VAL A 54 9.47 2.15 -7.74
N PHE A 55 9.63 3.41 -7.35
CA PHE A 55 9.05 4.57 -8.03
C PHE A 55 10.06 5.30 -8.91
N ASP A 56 9.61 5.88 -10.03
CA ASP A 56 10.37 6.85 -10.81
C ASP A 56 9.76 8.26 -10.69
N LYS A 57 10.63 9.28 -10.64
CA LYS A 57 10.23 10.70 -10.56
C LYS A 57 9.76 11.18 -11.92
N VAL A 58 8.55 11.76 -11.99
CA VAL A 58 8.02 12.37 -13.21
C VAL A 58 7.94 13.88 -13.03
N LEU A 59 8.39 14.64 -14.04
CA LEU A 59 8.33 16.10 -14.02
C LEU A 59 6.88 16.58 -13.99
N ASN A 60 6.54 17.43 -13.02
CA ASN A 60 5.22 18.05 -12.85
C ASN A 60 4.02 17.08 -12.72
N ALA A 61 4.25 15.79 -12.45
CA ALA A 61 3.22 14.76 -12.26
C ALA A 61 3.45 13.92 -10.98
N PRO A 62 2.50 13.07 -10.56
CA PRO A 62 2.76 12.03 -9.56
C PRO A 62 3.87 11.07 -10.04
N PRO A 63 4.67 10.49 -9.13
CA PRO A 63 5.70 9.51 -9.51
C PRO A 63 5.06 8.20 -9.98
N THR A 64 5.68 7.55 -10.97
CA THR A 64 5.18 6.30 -11.56
C THR A 64 5.68 5.10 -10.77
N ILE A 65 4.82 4.09 -10.56
CA ILE A 65 5.22 2.77 -10.06
C ILE A 65 5.91 2.04 -11.23
N ALA A 66 7.24 2.02 -11.24
CA ALA A 66 8.02 1.49 -12.36
C ALA A 66 8.51 0.06 -12.14
N ARG A 67 8.78 -0.31 -10.88
CA ARG A 67 9.35 -1.62 -10.48
C ARG A 67 8.46 -2.29 -9.42
N LYS A 68 7.19 -2.49 -9.78
CA LYS A 68 6.13 -2.98 -8.86
C LYS A 68 6.50 -4.30 -8.18
N SER A 69 7.23 -5.17 -8.89
CA SER A 69 7.82 -6.44 -8.43
C SER A 69 8.77 -6.33 -7.24
N ASP A 70 9.41 -5.17 -7.09
CA ASP A 70 10.52 -4.99 -6.16
C ASP A 70 10.02 -4.42 -4.82
N CYS A 71 8.72 -4.11 -4.72
CA CYS A 71 8.07 -3.78 -3.47
C CYS A 71 8.15 -4.97 -2.48
N GLN A 72 8.05 -4.67 -1.19
CA GLN A 72 8.13 -5.65 -0.09
C GLN A 72 6.99 -5.46 0.93
N THR A 73 5.87 -4.82 0.50
CA THR A 73 4.76 -4.26 1.33
C THR A 73 5.19 -3.78 2.72
N CYS A 74 6.29 -3.01 2.77
CA CYS A 74 6.80 -2.39 3.99
C CYS A 74 6.00 -1.15 4.44
N TYR A 75 5.01 -0.71 3.65
CA TYR A 75 4.16 0.48 3.82
C TYR A 75 4.89 1.82 4.02
N ILE A 76 6.23 1.86 3.96
CA ILE A 76 7.05 3.06 4.18
C ILE A 76 6.63 4.24 3.29
N CYS A 77 6.27 3.97 2.03
CA CYS A 77 5.78 4.99 1.10
C CYS A 77 4.43 5.60 1.52
N GLU A 78 3.50 4.80 2.07
CA GLU A 78 2.23 5.27 2.63
C GLU A 78 2.45 6.00 3.96
N LEU A 79 3.30 5.46 4.83
CA LEU A 79 3.67 6.03 6.13
C LEU A 79 4.24 7.45 6.01
N TYR A 80 5.11 7.69 5.03
CA TYR A 80 5.70 9.00 4.77
C TYR A 80 4.89 9.88 3.81
N CYS A 81 3.72 9.44 3.34
CA CYS A 81 2.88 10.28 2.50
C CYS A 81 2.20 11.37 3.36
N PRO A 82 2.47 12.68 3.16
CA PRO A 82 1.88 13.72 4.01
C PRO A 82 0.37 13.87 3.78
N VAL A 83 -0.09 13.53 2.57
CA VAL A 83 -1.45 13.70 2.04
C VAL A 83 -2.17 12.37 1.79
N ASP A 84 -1.65 11.27 2.33
CA ASP A 84 -2.32 9.97 2.34
C ASP A 84 -2.70 9.48 0.91
N ALA A 85 -1.84 9.71 -0.09
CA ALA A 85 -2.11 9.50 -1.52
C ALA A 85 -1.60 8.17 -2.11
N LEU A 86 -1.36 7.15 -1.26
CA LEU A 86 -0.73 5.88 -1.66
C LEU A 86 -1.51 4.70 -1.05
N PHE A 87 -1.60 3.59 -1.79
CA PHE A 87 -2.21 2.35 -1.32
C PHE A 87 -1.31 1.13 -1.60
N VAL A 88 -0.91 0.46 -0.53
CA VAL A 88 -0.17 -0.81 -0.56
C VAL A 88 -1.13 -1.95 -0.24
N ALA A 89 -1.32 -2.88 -1.18
CA ALA A 89 -2.06 -4.10 -0.90
C ALA A 89 -1.34 -4.96 0.17
N PRO A 90 -2.07 -5.56 1.13
CA PRO A 90 -1.47 -6.40 2.16
C PRO A 90 -1.03 -7.78 1.67
N GLN A 91 -1.53 -8.22 0.50
CA GLN A 91 -1.07 -9.42 -0.19
C GLN A 91 0.35 -9.19 -0.73
N ALA A 92 1.23 -10.17 -0.51
CA ALA A 92 2.64 -10.11 -0.90
C ALA A 92 2.89 -10.71 -2.31
N ASP A 93 1.90 -11.45 -2.78
CA ASP A 93 1.98 -12.49 -3.80
C ASP A 93 0.81 -12.44 -4.78
N GLU A 94 -0.24 -11.66 -4.49
CA GLU A 94 -1.39 -11.45 -5.38
C GLU A 94 -1.56 -9.97 -5.76
N SER A 95 -1.50 -9.68 -7.06
CA SER A 95 -1.87 -8.37 -7.60
C SER A 95 -3.37 -8.10 -7.44
N VAL A 96 -3.72 -6.87 -7.05
CA VAL A 96 -5.11 -6.45 -6.87
C VAL A 96 -5.48 -5.38 -7.88
N ILE A 97 -6.57 -5.59 -8.64
CA ILE A 97 -7.11 -4.51 -9.46
C ILE A 97 -7.91 -3.57 -8.55
N VAL A 98 -7.32 -2.40 -8.28
CA VAL A 98 -7.91 -1.31 -7.52
C VAL A 98 -8.39 -0.17 -8.43
N ASP A 99 -9.34 0.60 -7.92
CA ASP A 99 -9.79 1.87 -8.49
C ASP A 99 -9.58 3.00 -7.47
N GLU A 100 -9.22 4.20 -7.92
CA GLU A 100 -8.94 5.33 -7.03
C GLU A 100 -10.18 5.79 -6.28
N GLN A 101 -11.34 5.85 -6.95
CA GLN A 101 -12.59 6.30 -6.31
C GLN A 101 -13.03 5.31 -5.23
N THR A 102 -12.98 4.00 -5.52
CA THR A 102 -13.33 2.94 -4.57
C THR A 102 -12.39 2.91 -3.35
N LEU A 103 -11.09 3.20 -3.53
CA LEU A 103 -10.14 3.34 -2.42
C LEU A 103 -10.36 4.62 -1.58
N ILE A 104 -10.89 5.69 -2.17
CA ILE A 104 -11.32 6.91 -1.47
C ILE A 104 -12.60 6.65 -0.66
N GLU A 105 -13.62 6.04 -1.27
CA GLU A 105 -14.93 5.76 -0.64
C GLU A 105 -14.83 4.75 0.51
N SER A 106 -13.99 3.72 0.36
CA SER A 106 -13.66 2.78 1.44
C SER A 106 -12.69 3.35 2.49
N GLY A 107 -12.20 4.58 2.29
CA GLY A 107 -11.30 5.28 3.22
C GLY A 107 -9.93 4.63 3.39
N LEU A 108 -9.51 3.73 2.49
CA LEU A 108 -8.30 2.91 2.65
C LEU A 108 -6.99 3.69 2.48
N LEU A 109 -7.01 4.78 1.72
CA LEU A 109 -5.85 5.60 1.41
C LEU A 109 -5.23 6.27 2.66
N GLY A 110 -4.09 5.76 3.12
CA GLY A 110 -3.37 6.23 4.31
C GLY A 110 -3.72 5.53 5.62
N THR A 111 -4.52 4.46 5.58
CA THR A 111 -4.95 3.73 6.79
C THR A 111 -3.79 3.12 7.58
N TYR A 112 -2.67 2.74 6.97
CA TYR A 112 -1.49 2.28 7.70
C TYR A 112 -0.91 3.40 8.57
N ARG A 113 -0.71 4.57 7.97
CA ARG A 113 -0.22 5.79 8.65
C ARG A 113 -1.20 6.26 9.73
N GLN A 114 -2.50 6.07 9.53
CA GLN A 114 -3.53 6.36 10.53
C GLN A 114 -3.44 5.38 11.72
N ARG A 115 -3.42 4.07 11.45
CA ARG A 115 -3.43 2.99 12.46
C ARG A 115 -2.21 3.04 13.38
N LEU A 116 -1.03 3.36 12.86
CA LEU A 116 0.18 3.56 13.69
C LEU A 116 0.17 4.86 14.51
N GLY A 117 -0.75 5.80 14.22
CA GLY A 117 -0.73 7.13 14.80
C GLY A 117 0.39 8.02 14.27
N TRP A 118 0.85 7.80 13.03
CA TRP A 118 2.07 8.44 12.51
C TRP A 118 1.84 9.85 11.97
N GLY A 119 2.32 10.84 12.72
CA GLY A 119 2.31 12.26 12.36
C GLY A 119 1.92 13.17 13.52
N ARG A 120 2.08 14.48 13.33
CA ARG A 120 1.66 15.48 14.34
C ARG A 120 0.15 15.40 14.58
N GLY A 121 -0.26 15.48 15.84
CA GLY A 121 -1.68 15.46 16.24
C GLY A 121 -2.37 14.09 16.19
N ARG A 122 -1.64 12.99 15.97
CA ARG A 122 -2.15 11.62 16.07
C ARG A 122 -1.60 10.95 17.35
N THR A 123 -2.40 10.08 17.98
CA THR A 123 -2.00 9.28 19.14
C THR A 123 -1.21 8.04 18.66
N PRO A 124 0.07 7.86 19.02
CA PRO A 124 0.86 6.71 18.58
C PRO A 124 0.26 5.38 19.09
N ALA A 125 0.16 4.37 18.22
CA ALA A 125 -0.39 3.06 18.58
C ALA A 125 0.33 2.42 19.78
N ALA A 126 1.64 2.66 19.90
CA ALA A 126 2.49 2.22 21.02
C ALA A 126 2.02 2.66 22.41
N GLN A 127 1.11 3.64 22.53
CA GLN A 127 0.53 4.06 23.83
C GLN A 127 -0.58 3.14 24.34
N VAL A 128 -1.17 2.31 23.47
CA VAL A 128 -2.23 1.33 23.78
C VAL A 128 -1.83 -0.10 23.40
N GLU A 129 -0.56 -0.29 23.07
CA GLU A 129 0.05 -1.57 22.70
C GLU A 129 0.42 -2.35 23.99
N GLU A 130 0.21 -3.65 23.99
CA GLU A 130 0.38 -4.49 25.19
C GLU A 130 1.42 -5.61 25.05
N SER A 131 2.02 -5.83 23.87
CA SER A 131 2.99 -6.91 23.62
C SER A 131 4.17 -6.90 24.61
N ALA A 132 4.61 -5.70 25.01
CA ALA A 132 5.65 -5.48 26.02
C ALA A 132 5.31 -6.09 27.40
N LYS A 133 4.03 -6.33 27.72
CA LYS A 133 3.59 -7.02 28.95
C LYS A 133 3.82 -8.54 28.89
N PHE A 134 3.88 -9.10 27.69
CA PHE A 134 4.04 -10.54 27.45
C PHE A 134 5.52 -10.91 27.24
N PHE A 135 6.31 -10.04 26.61
CA PHE A 135 7.75 -10.24 26.44
C PHE A 135 8.54 -9.88 27.71
N LYS A 136 8.69 -10.85 28.62
CA LYS A 136 9.41 -10.73 29.91
C LYS A 136 10.93 -10.42 29.84
N TYR A 137 11.45 -10.01 28.69
CA TYR A 137 12.87 -9.71 28.48
C TYR A 137 13.07 -8.27 28.00
N ALA A 138 13.04 -7.34 28.95
CA ALA A 138 13.77 -6.09 28.87
C ALA A 138 14.91 -6.14 29.92
N PRO A 139 16.18 -5.95 29.53
CA PRO A 139 17.27 -5.66 30.47
C PRO A 139 17.20 -4.21 30.99
#